data_AF-A0A832AWP4-F1
#
_entry.id   AF-A0A832AWP4-F1
#
_cell.length_a   1.000
_cell.length_b   1.000
_cell.length_c   1.000
_cell.angle_alpha   90.00
_cell.angle_beta   90.00
_cell.angle_gamma   90.00
#
_symmetry.space_group_name_H-M   'P 1'
#
loop_
_entity.id
_entity.type
_entity.pdbx_description
1 polymer ?
#
loop_
_entity_poly.entity_id
_entity_poly.type
_entity_poly.pdbx_seq_one_letter_code
_entity_poly.pdbx_strand_id
1 'polypeptide(L)'
;MKQLLAPLIVIVIIVIGFIGGYLYYSNAAKPSTATITKTVTITNIVTHHHTVTQHTHQSIMTVTETIETTKLFTFYTTYTETLTKTLVDTLIKFTTITASPEIKLSYPLRSSTELDVNGDNTVDAFVEINPWNMKSYKGTQQILIDLIRRIIKAEFNLTDIQPVEWVNGYPEVYIGRKPWGRRYANGFGVKFPMKISEMTPFVISFHICIEDIEPSMNFNIAADAWLVRPSVANNPGTSPGNGDVEIMVWIYRQNLNPAGRKVGEEIVPIVVNGSRVDIIFEVWREDSVSWGGWQYIAFVPKEINIKCGHVAYDPTVFVNITTRYST
;
A
#
# COMPACT_ATOMS: atom_id res chain seq x y z
N MET A 1 0.30 -48.07 -4.93
CA MET A 1 -1.03 -47.99 -4.29
C MET A 1 -0.94 -46.94 -3.19
N LYS A 2 -1.76 -45.88 -3.30
CA LYS A 2 -2.04 -44.80 -2.32
C LYS A 2 -0.91 -43.81 -1.96
N GLN A 3 -0.95 -42.68 -2.69
CA GLN A 3 -0.69 -41.34 -2.16
C GLN A 3 -1.44 -41.12 -0.84
N LEU A 4 -0.79 -40.45 0.10
CA LEU A 4 -1.41 -39.70 1.18
C LEU A 4 -0.91 -38.25 1.05
N LEU A 5 -1.73 -37.42 0.40
CA LEU A 5 -1.63 -35.97 0.40
C LEU A 5 -2.67 -35.44 1.40
N ALA A 6 -2.25 -34.54 2.29
CA ALA A 6 -3.05 -33.51 2.95
C ALA A 6 -2.13 -32.61 3.80
N PRO A 7 -2.48 -31.33 4.09
CA PRO A 7 -3.24 -30.34 3.30
C PRO A 7 -2.32 -29.18 2.88
N LEU A 8 -2.61 -28.48 1.77
CA LEU A 8 -1.88 -27.27 1.40
C LEU A 8 -2.71 -26.02 1.73
N ILE A 9 -2.08 -25.13 2.50
CA ILE A 9 -2.52 -23.81 2.98
C ILE A 9 -2.16 -22.75 1.89
N VAL A 10 -2.23 -21.46 2.21
CA VAL A 10 -2.88 -20.43 1.40
C VAL A 10 -2.03 -19.21 1.27
N ILE A 11 -1.96 -18.71 0.05
CA ILE A 11 -1.06 -17.64 -0.30
C ILE A 11 -1.76 -16.28 -0.31
N VAL A 12 -1.53 -15.50 0.75
CA VAL A 12 -1.86 -14.06 0.88
C VAL A 12 -0.77 -13.22 0.21
N ILE A 13 -0.93 -12.78 -1.04
CA ILE A 13 -0.05 -11.78 -1.67
C ILE A 13 -0.62 -10.39 -1.38
N ILE A 14 0.23 -9.50 -0.85
CA ILE A 14 -0.07 -8.08 -0.72
C ILE A 14 0.96 -7.35 -1.55
N VAL A 15 0.54 -6.86 -2.69
CA VAL A 15 1.32 -5.95 -3.52
C VAL A 15 0.92 -4.54 -3.15
N ILE A 16 1.93 -3.75 -2.86
CA ILE A 16 1.85 -2.29 -2.89
C ILE A 16 2.48 -1.92 -4.23
N GLY A 17 1.67 -2.08 -5.26
CA GLY A 17 2.00 -1.86 -6.66
C GLY A 17 2.15 -0.37 -6.86
N PHE A 18 3.39 0.05 -7.01
CA PHE A 18 3.67 1.36 -7.53
C PHE A 18 4.46 1.18 -8.82
N ILE A 19 3.77 1.54 -9.91
CA ILE A 19 4.24 2.16 -11.17
C ILE A 19 4.09 1.30 -12.43
N GLY A 20 2.86 1.00 -12.82
CA GLY A 20 2.55 0.90 -14.26
C GLY A 20 2.68 2.26 -14.93
N GLY A 21 3.90 2.69 -15.24
CA GLY A 21 4.20 3.98 -15.88
C GLY A 21 5.02 3.79 -17.15
N TYR A 22 4.40 4.05 -18.30
CA TYR A 22 4.96 3.76 -19.61
C TYR A 22 5.69 4.90 -20.28
N LEU A 23 6.93 4.61 -20.63
CA LEU A 23 7.96 5.59 -20.85
C LEU A 23 8.33 5.71 -22.36
N TYR A 24 8.30 6.91 -22.97
CA TYR A 24 8.67 7.21 -24.38
C TYR A 24 9.48 8.54 -24.50
N TYR A 25 9.88 9.01 -25.70
CA TYR A 25 10.82 10.14 -25.96
C TYR A 25 10.20 11.34 -26.71
N SER A 26 10.46 12.60 -26.28
CA SER A 26 10.82 13.79 -27.12
C SER A 26 10.73 15.16 -26.37
N ASN A 27 11.40 16.19 -26.92
CA ASN A 27 12.00 17.37 -26.25
C ASN A 27 11.11 18.57 -25.82
N ALA A 28 11.61 19.24 -24.75
CA ALA A 28 11.69 20.69 -24.46
C ALA A 28 10.68 21.41 -23.49
N ALA A 29 11.22 21.78 -22.30
CA ALA A 29 11.07 23.00 -21.45
C ALA A 29 9.67 23.45 -20.93
N LYS A 30 9.43 24.05 -19.74
CA LYS A 30 10.19 24.65 -18.59
C LYS A 30 9.19 24.81 -17.38
N PRO A 31 9.62 25.19 -16.14
CA PRO A 31 8.94 24.87 -14.86
C PRO A 31 8.07 25.99 -14.26
N SER A 32 7.25 25.70 -13.24
CA SER A 32 7.22 26.45 -11.95
C SER A 32 6.25 25.91 -10.87
N THR A 33 6.53 26.42 -9.67
CA THR A 33 6.22 26.16 -8.23
C THR A 33 4.78 25.98 -7.74
N ALA A 34 4.66 25.25 -6.61
CA ALA A 34 3.46 25.09 -5.79
C ALA A 34 3.56 25.81 -4.43
N THR A 35 2.43 26.30 -3.93
CA THR A 35 2.24 26.90 -2.58
C THR A 35 1.47 25.89 -1.71
N ILE A 36 1.96 25.60 -0.50
CA ILE A 36 1.28 24.74 0.48
C ILE A 36 0.68 25.60 1.59
N THR A 37 -0.63 25.51 1.78
CA THR A 37 -1.36 26.06 2.95
C THR A 37 -1.73 24.90 3.87
N LYS A 38 -1.50 25.07 5.18
CA LYS A 38 -1.72 24.05 6.22
C LYS A 38 -2.59 24.65 7.34
N THR A 39 -3.69 23.98 7.72
CA THR A 39 -4.50 24.31 8.91
C THR A 39 -5.09 23.01 9.50
N VAL A 40 -4.56 22.47 10.60
CA VAL A 40 -4.87 22.65 12.05
C VAL A 40 -6.04 21.79 12.56
N THR A 41 -5.75 20.98 13.58
CA THR A 41 -6.68 20.10 14.31
C THR A 41 -7.05 20.74 15.66
N ILE A 42 -8.35 20.74 16.01
CA ILE A 42 -8.86 21.26 17.29
C ILE A 42 -9.00 20.10 18.28
N THR A 43 -8.39 20.24 19.46
CA THR A 43 -8.57 19.34 20.61
C THR A 43 -9.40 20.08 21.65
N ASN A 44 -10.56 19.53 22.03
CA ASN A 44 -11.35 20.09 23.13
C ASN A 44 -10.76 19.63 24.45
N ILE A 45 -10.04 20.52 25.11
CA ILE A 45 -9.57 20.38 26.49
C ILE A 45 -10.67 20.95 27.37
N VAL A 46 -11.33 20.10 28.18
CA VAL A 46 -12.18 20.60 29.26
C VAL A 46 -11.29 20.74 30.49
N THR A 47 -10.82 21.96 30.74
CA THR A 47 -10.06 22.29 31.94
C THR A 47 -11.04 22.49 33.10
N HIS A 48 -10.92 21.73 34.18
CA HIS A 48 -11.54 22.07 35.45
C HIS A 48 -10.50 22.76 36.33
N HIS A 49 -10.71 24.03 36.61
CA HIS A 49 -9.90 24.78 37.57
C HIS A 49 -10.45 24.54 38.97
N HIS A 50 -9.72 23.80 39.79
CA HIS A 50 -9.93 23.80 41.23
C HIS A 50 -8.92 24.76 41.88
N THR A 51 -9.41 25.88 42.40
CA THR A 51 -8.63 26.76 43.26
C THR A 51 -8.75 26.26 44.68
N VAL A 52 -7.67 25.74 45.25
CA VAL A 52 -7.60 25.44 46.69
C VAL A 52 -6.83 26.58 47.36
N THR A 53 -7.54 27.41 48.13
CA THR A 53 -6.91 28.44 48.96
C THR A 53 -6.80 27.91 50.38
N GLN A 54 -5.60 27.55 50.82
CA GLN A 54 -5.30 27.36 52.24
C GLN A 54 -4.74 28.67 52.81
N HIS A 55 -5.38 29.17 53.87
CA HIS A 55 -4.83 30.25 54.67
C HIS A 55 -4.12 29.67 55.89
N THR A 56 -2.82 29.93 56.01
CA THR A 56 -2.09 29.86 57.27
C THR A 56 -1.22 31.10 57.41
N HIS A 57 -1.20 31.65 58.62
CA HIS A 57 -0.46 32.84 58.98
C HIS A 57 1.05 32.59 58.97
N GLN A 58 1.79 33.64 58.56
CA GLN A 58 3.24 33.83 58.57
C GLN A 58 4.01 33.36 57.31
N SER A 59 4.48 34.38 56.58
CA SER A 59 5.74 34.50 55.85
C SER A 59 6.24 33.34 54.97
N ILE A 60 6.43 33.66 53.68
CA ILE A 60 7.40 33.12 52.68
C ILE A 60 6.83 32.23 51.56
N MET A 61 7.34 32.51 50.34
CA MET A 61 7.34 31.79 49.06
C MET A 61 6.02 31.21 48.53
N THR A 62 5.54 31.82 47.46
CA THR A 62 4.66 31.17 46.48
C THR A 62 5.49 30.17 45.67
N VAL A 63 5.31 28.87 45.92
CA VAL A 63 5.73 27.81 44.99
C VAL A 63 4.50 27.37 44.24
N THR A 64 4.51 27.51 42.92
CA THR A 64 3.48 26.98 42.03
C THR A 64 3.94 25.60 41.55
N GLU A 65 3.39 24.54 42.13
CA GLU A 65 3.49 23.19 41.56
C GLU A 65 2.27 22.93 40.66
N THR A 66 2.54 22.67 39.38
CA THR A 66 1.54 22.15 38.45
C THR A 66 1.58 20.63 38.50
N ILE A 67 0.56 19.99 39.08
CA ILE A 67 0.43 18.53 39.04
C ILE A 67 -0.59 18.18 37.95
N GLU A 68 -0.12 17.64 36.84
CA GLU A 68 -0.98 17.03 35.83
C GLU A 68 -1.38 15.62 36.28
N THR A 69 -2.63 15.46 36.69
CA THR A 69 -3.23 14.13 36.85
C THR A 69 -4.23 13.86 35.73
N THR A 70 -3.87 12.97 34.81
CA THR A 70 -4.79 12.43 33.81
C THR A 70 -5.68 11.38 34.47
N LYS A 71 -6.92 11.72 34.83
CA LYS A 71 -7.94 10.73 35.20
C LYS A 71 -8.94 10.56 34.06
N LEU A 72 -8.93 9.37 33.47
CA LEU A 72 -10.02 8.87 32.63
C LEU A 72 -11.22 8.58 33.53
N PHE A 73 -12.28 9.35 33.40
CA PHE A 73 -13.57 9.03 34.00
C PHE A 73 -14.48 8.38 32.96
N THR A 74 -15.04 7.22 33.30
CA THR A 74 -16.19 6.63 32.60
C THR A 74 -17.39 6.82 33.52
N PHE A 75 -18.34 7.67 33.13
CA PHE A 75 -19.57 7.88 33.89
C PHE A 75 -20.69 7.00 33.31
N TYR A 76 -21.38 6.26 34.19
CA TYR A 76 -22.71 5.73 33.92
C TYR A 76 -23.67 6.46 34.87
N THR A 77 -24.69 7.13 34.33
CA THR A 77 -25.70 7.78 35.17
C THR A 77 -27.09 7.32 34.77
N THR A 78 -27.85 6.84 35.76
CA THR A 78 -29.29 6.58 35.68
C THR A 78 -30.00 7.76 36.37
N TYR A 79 -31.03 8.34 35.75
CA TYR A 79 -31.82 9.41 36.35
C TYR A 79 -33.32 9.07 36.35
N THR A 80 -33.99 9.42 37.46
CA THR A 80 -35.44 9.36 37.66
C THR A 80 -35.92 10.72 38.21
N GLU A 81 -36.91 11.31 37.52
CA GLU A 81 -37.85 12.42 37.90
C GLU A 81 -37.27 13.82 38.26
N THR A 82 -37.94 14.98 38.15
CA THR A 82 -39.11 15.54 37.41
C THR A 82 -39.06 17.09 37.61
N LEU A 83 -39.36 17.87 36.55
CA LEU A 83 -39.55 19.36 36.46
C LEU A 83 -38.34 20.26 36.83
N THR A 84 -37.92 21.24 36.01
CA THR A 84 -38.70 22.42 35.61
C THR A 84 -38.06 23.11 34.39
N LYS A 85 -38.94 23.63 33.53
CA LYS A 85 -38.71 24.41 32.31
C LYS A 85 -37.65 25.53 32.45
N THR A 86 -36.80 25.64 31.42
CA THR A 86 -35.87 26.75 31.11
C THR A 86 -34.43 26.58 31.61
N LEU A 87 -33.63 25.77 30.92
CA LEU A 87 -32.23 26.08 30.61
C LEU A 87 -31.65 25.04 29.65
N VAL A 88 -31.21 25.57 28.51
CA VAL A 88 -30.31 24.98 27.50
C VAL A 88 -30.87 23.81 26.67
N ASP A 89 -31.52 24.19 25.56
CA ASP A 89 -31.45 23.48 24.27
C ASP A 89 -29.98 23.36 23.81
N THR A 90 -29.13 22.70 24.61
CA THR A 90 -27.88 22.18 24.10
C THR A 90 -28.27 20.96 23.31
N LEU A 91 -28.48 21.18 22.03
CA LEU A 91 -28.61 20.17 21.01
C LEU A 91 -27.39 19.23 21.13
N ILE A 92 -27.48 18.20 21.98
CA ILE A 92 -26.60 17.05 21.90
C ILE A 92 -27.02 16.35 20.61
N LYS A 93 -26.54 16.85 19.49
CA LYS A 93 -26.45 16.08 18.26
C LYS A 93 -25.55 14.91 18.61
N PHE A 94 -26.18 13.79 18.94
CA PHE A 94 -25.53 12.50 18.76
C PHE A 94 -25.18 12.43 17.28
N THR A 95 -23.94 12.78 16.96
CA THR A 95 -23.37 12.39 15.69
C THR A 95 -23.31 10.88 15.77
N THR A 96 -24.30 10.21 15.19
CA THR A 96 -24.21 8.80 14.91
C THR A 96 -22.89 8.63 14.18
N ILE A 97 -21.89 8.03 14.84
CA ILE A 97 -20.69 7.59 14.14
C ILE A 97 -21.18 6.42 13.31
N THR A 98 -21.69 6.74 12.12
CA THR A 98 -21.98 5.74 11.11
C THR A 98 -20.65 5.04 10.90
N ALA A 99 -20.56 3.77 11.31
CA ALA A 99 -19.40 2.95 11.05
C ALA A 99 -19.06 3.15 9.57
N SER A 100 -17.86 3.67 9.30
CA SER A 100 -17.41 3.83 7.93
C SER A 100 -17.54 2.47 7.25
N PRO A 101 -18.17 2.39 6.08
CA PRO A 101 -18.34 1.12 5.42
C PRO A 101 -16.95 0.58 5.08
N GLU A 102 -16.50 -0.40 5.84
CA GLU A 102 -15.34 -1.22 5.47
C GLU A 102 -15.60 -1.77 4.07
N ILE A 103 -14.71 -1.50 3.12
CA ILE A 103 -14.85 -2.05 1.78
C ILE A 103 -14.30 -3.47 1.83
N LYS A 104 -15.19 -4.45 1.66
CA LYS A 104 -14.84 -5.86 1.59
C LYS A 104 -14.80 -6.34 0.15
N LEU A 105 -13.63 -6.82 -0.28
CA LEU A 105 -13.47 -7.63 -1.48
C LEU A 105 -13.54 -9.11 -1.09
N SER A 106 -14.15 -9.94 -1.93
CA SER A 106 -14.24 -11.39 -1.75
C SER A 106 -14.36 -12.08 -3.09
N TYR A 107 -13.40 -12.93 -3.46
CA TYR A 107 -13.46 -13.65 -4.74
C TYR A 107 -14.33 -14.92 -4.61
N PRO A 108 -15.20 -15.25 -5.59
CA PRO A 108 -15.36 -14.59 -6.90
C PRO A 108 -16.36 -13.43 -6.95
N LEU A 109 -17.04 -13.11 -5.85
CA LEU A 109 -18.18 -12.17 -5.84
C LEU A 109 -17.79 -10.72 -6.20
N ARG A 110 -16.71 -10.22 -5.61
CA ARG A 110 -16.16 -8.87 -5.83
C ARG A 110 -14.65 -8.93 -5.70
N SER A 111 -13.96 -8.88 -6.84
CA SER A 111 -12.50 -9.04 -6.89
C SER A 111 -11.72 -7.73 -6.90
N SER A 112 -12.38 -6.58 -7.05
CA SER A 112 -11.69 -5.28 -7.13
C SER A 112 -12.54 -4.10 -6.63
N THR A 113 -11.86 -2.98 -6.34
CA THR A 113 -12.47 -1.68 -6.08
C THR A 113 -11.54 -0.53 -6.46
N GLU A 114 -12.13 0.64 -6.71
CA GLU A 114 -11.43 1.94 -6.71
C GLU A 114 -11.33 2.47 -5.29
N LEU A 115 -10.27 3.23 -5.04
CA LEU A 115 -10.07 4.04 -3.85
C LEU A 115 -9.91 5.50 -4.25
N ASP A 116 -10.68 6.35 -3.59
CA ASP A 116 -10.48 7.80 -3.51
C ASP A 116 -10.22 8.10 -2.03
N VAL A 117 -8.94 8.13 -1.65
CA VAL A 117 -8.46 8.24 -0.27
C VAL A 117 -8.54 9.68 0.22
N ASN A 118 -8.46 10.65 -0.69
CA ASN A 118 -8.42 12.07 -0.38
C ASN A 118 -9.79 12.78 -0.54
N GLY A 119 -10.77 12.13 -1.19
CA GLY A 119 -12.14 12.62 -1.37
C GLY A 119 -12.29 13.69 -2.46
N ASP A 120 -11.35 13.78 -3.40
CA ASP A 120 -11.36 14.78 -4.48
C ASP A 120 -12.13 14.31 -5.73
N ASN A 121 -12.74 13.13 -5.70
CA ASN A 121 -13.41 12.43 -6.81
C ASN A 121 -12.46 11.96 -7.93
N THR A 122 -11.16 11.90 -7.66
CA THR A 122 -10.17 11.25 -8.51
C THR A 122 -9.80 9.91 -7.90
N VAL A 123 -9.71 8.87 -8.74
CA VAL A 123 -9.22 7.58 -8.27
C VAL A 123 -7.74 7.69 -7.93
N ASP A 124 -7.44 7.47 -6.65
CA ASP A 124 -6.10 7.45 -6.08
C ASP A 124 -5.40 6.11 -6.33
N ALA A 125 -6.12 5.01 -6.18
CA ALA A 125 -5.60 3.66 -6.38
C ALA A 125 -6.71 2.67 -6.71
N PHE A 126 -6.33 1.50 -7.23
CA PHE A 126 -7.17 0.32 -7.29
C PHE A 126 -6.68 -0.73 -6.30
N VAL A 127 -7.59 -1.58 -5.83
CA VAL A 127 -7.25 -2.79 -5.07
C VAL A 127 -7.87 -3.99 -5.74
N GLU A 128 -7.11 -5.06 -5.94
CA GLU A 128 -7.53 -6.29 -6.61
C GLU A 128 -7.09 -7.53 -5.84
N ILE A 129 -7.96 -8.55 -5.76
CA ILE A 129 -7.59 -9.88 -5.28
C ILE A 129 -6.69 -10.60 -6.31
N ASN A 130 -6.88 -10.28 -7.59
CA ASN A 130 -6.09 -10.75 -8.73
C ASN A 130 -5.60 -12.23 -8.68
N PRO A 131 -6.49 -13.23 -8.60
CA PRO A 131 -6.11 -14.64 -8.67
C PRO A 131 -5.96 -15.11 -10.13
N TRP A 132 -5.23 -14.34 -10.95
CA TRP A 132 -5.19 -14.47 -12.42
C TRP A 132 -4.80 -15.86 -12.93
N ASN A 133 -4.06 -16.61 -12.13
CA ASN A 133 -3.53 -17.91 -12.52
C ASN A 133 -4.17 -19.09 -11.81
N MET A 134 -5.22 -18.87 -11.03
CA MET A 134 -5.80 -19.91 -10.19
C MET A 134 -7.00 -20.55 -10.89
N LYS A 135 -6.85 -21.82 -11.29
CA LYS A 135 -7.90 -22.59 -11.97
C LYS A 135 -8.99 -23.04 -11.02
N SER A 136 -8.60 -23.55 -9.85
CA SER A 136 -9.53 -23.94 -8.79
C SER A 136 -8.86 -23.89 -7.42
N TYR A 137 -9.68 -23.76 -6.39
CA TYR A 137 -9.29 -23.79 -4.98
C TYR A 137 -10.55 -23.99 -4.12
N LYS A 138 -10.38 -24.35 -2.85
CA LYS A 138 -11.43 -24.25 -1.81
C LYS A 138 -11.07 -23.15 -0.83
N GLY A 139 -12.05 -22.59 -0.10
CA GLY A 139 -11.80 -21.59 0.95
C GLY A 139 -12.03 -20.14 0.52
N THR A 140 -11.42 -19.17 1.20
CA THR A 140 -11.75 -17.74 1.11
C THR A 140 -10.57 -16.86 0.73
N GLN A 141 -10.79 -15.90 -0.17
CA GLN A 141 -9.85 -14.82 -0.49
C GLN A 141 -10.55 -13.49 -0.23
N GLN A 142 -10.01 -12.66 0.65
CA GLN A 142 -10.63 -11.42 1.05
C GLN A 142 -9.61 -10.29 1.20
N ILE A 143 -10.04 -9.08 0.86
CA ILE A 143 -9.32 -7.86 1.20
C ILE A 143 -10.30 -6.95 1.92
N LEU A 144 -9.91 -6.50 3.12
CA LEU A 144 -10.65 -5.58 3.97
C LEU A 144 -9.96 -4.22 3.91
N ILE A 145 -10.74 -3.18 3.62
CA ILE A 145 -10.21 -1.82 3.42
C ILE A 145 -10.91 -0.88 4.38
N ASP A 146 -10.13 -0.30 5.29
CA ASP A 146 -10.55 0.74 6.20
C ASP A 146 -9.93 2.07 5.73
N LEU A 147 -10.73 2.89 5.04
CA LEU A 147 -10.29 4.19 4.53
C LEU A 147 -10.03 5.22 5.64
N ILE A 148 -10.68 5.10 6.80
CA ILE A 148 -10.46 6.00 7.93
C ILE A 148 -9.09 5.72 8.55
N ARG A 149 -8.80 4.45 8.84
CA ARG A 149 -7.52 4.04 9.42
C ARG A 149 -6.40 3.91 8.38
N ARG A 150 -6.75 3.97 7.09
CA ARG A 150 -5.87 3.77 5.94
C ARG A 150 -5.17 2.41 5.96
N ILE A 151 -5.95 1.37 6.26
CA ILE A 151 -5.48 -0.01 6.35
C ILE A 151 -6.09 -0.81 5.20
N ILE A 152 -5.24 -1.54 4.49
CA ILE A 152 -5.64 -2.58 3.54
C ILE A 152 -5.11 -3.89 4.11
N LYS A 153 -6.03 -4.75 4.55
CA LYS A 153 -5.70 -6.07 5.10
C LYS A 153 -6.12 -7.14 4.11
N ALA A 154 -5.21 -8.03 3.75
CA ALA A 154 -5.52 -9.14 2.88
C ALA A 154 -5.46 -10.45 3.66
N GLU A 155 -6.51 -11.26 3.53
CA GLU A 155 -6.70 -12.50 4.28
C GLU A 155 -7.12 -13.60 3.33
N PHE A 156 -6.31 -14.65 3.25
CA PHE A 156 -6.54 -15.76 2.36
C PHE A 156 -6.44 -17.04 3.18
N ASN A 157 -7.53 -17.82 3.14
CA ASN A 157 -7.59 -19.18 3.66
C ASN A 157 -8.21 -20.13 2.62
N LEU A 158 -7.41 -20.53 1.64
CA LEU A 158 -7.62 -21.53 0.62
C LEU A 158 -7.20 -22.97 1.01
N THR A 159 -7.55 -23.96 0.23
CA THR A 159 -6.90 -25.28 0.18
C THR A 159 -7.09 -25.85 -1.22
N ASP A 160 -6.48 -27.00 -1.52
CA ASP A 160 -6.66 -27.71 -2.79
C ASP A 160 -6.42 -26.79 -4.01
N ILE A 161 -5.39 -25.93 -3.91
CA ILE A 161 -5.07 -24.92 -4.91
C ILE A 161 -4.53 -25.60 -6.17
N GLN A 162 -5.09 -25.26 -7.32
CA GLN A 162 -4.62 -25.66 -8.63
C GLN A 162 -4.26 -24.43 -9.46
N PRO A 163 -2.99 -24.02 -9.51
CA PRO A 163 -2.55 -22.99 -10.45
C PRO A 163 -2.50 -23.53 -11.87
N VAL A 164 -2.51 -22.62 -12.86
CA VAL A 164 -2.19 -22.96 -14.25
C VAL A 164 -0.68 -23.15 -14.39
N GLU A 165 0.13 -22.20 -13.89
CA GLU A 165 1.61 -22.23 -13.94
C GLU A 165 2.30 -21.43 -12.81
N TRP A 166 3.30 -22.00 -12.13
CA TRP A 166 4.20 -21.31 -11.17
C TRP A 166 3.52 -20.60 -9.98
N VAL A 167 3.00 -19.36 -10.15
CA VAL A 167 2.38 -18.54 -9.09
C VAL A 167 0.86 -18.61 -9.14
N ASN A 168 0.17 -18.39 -8.02
CA ASN A 168 -1.30 -18.53 -7.97
C ASN A 168 -2.06 -17.26 -8.41
N GLY A 169 -1.45 -16.10 -8.22
CA GLY A 169 -2.09 -14.80 -8.40
C GLY A 169 -1.15 -13.69 -7.95
N TYR A 170 -1.68 -12.47 -7.89
CA TYR A 170 -0.93 -11.30 -7.45
C TYR A 170 -1.84 -10.23 -6.83
N PRO A 171 -2.52 -10.52 -5.69
CA PRO A 171 -3.35 -9.52 -5.02
C PRO A 171 -2.58 -8.25 -4.68
N GLU A 172 -3.21 -7.12 -5.03
CA GLU A 172 -2.49 -5.88 -5.25
C GLU A 172 -3.28 -4.61 -4.99
N VAL A 173 -2.52 -3.55 -4.70
CA VAL A 173 -2.93 -2.15 -4.77
C VAL A 173 -2.12 -1.54 -5.91
N TYR A 174 -2.72 -0.82 -6.85
CA TYR A 174 -1.94 -0.14 -7.89
C TYR A 174 -2.39 1.29 -8.16
N ILE A 175 -1.42 2.11 -8.57
CA ILE A 175 -1.64 3.44 -9.15
C ILE A 175 -1.28 3.44 -10.65
N GLY A 176 -1.82 4.41 -11.37
CA GLY A 176 -1.68 4.55 -12.81
C GLY A 176 -2.56 3.60 -13.60
N ARG A 177 -2.02 3.02 -14.68
CA ARG A 177 -2.76 2.10 -15.55
C ARG A 177 -2.06 0.75 -15.62
N LYS A 178 -2.71 -0.29 -15.08
CA LYS A 178 -2.29 -1.68 -15.31
C LYS A 178 -2.36 -2.01 -16.81
N PRO A 179 -1.33 -2.61 -17.43
CA PRO A 179 -1.32 -2.95 -18.85
C PRO A 179 -2.56 -3.67 -19.34
N TRP A 180 -2.96 -4.67 -18.55
CA TRP A 180 -4.04 -5.61 -18.77
C TRP A 180 -5.42 -4.98 -18.54
N GLY A 181 -5.45 -3.78 -17.97
CA GLY A 181 -6.65 -3.07 -17.59
C GLY A 181 -6.99 -1.91 -18.53
N ARG A 182 -8.20 -1.39 -18.35
CA ARG A 182 -8.72 -0.21 -19.08
C ARG A 182 -8.81 1.06 -18.22
N ARG A 183 -8.60 0.95 -16.91
CA ARG A 183 -8.87 2.01 -15.93
C ARG A 183 -7.57 2.70 -15.50
N TYR A 184 -7.72 3.93 -15.01
CA TYR A 184 -6.62 4.81 -14.60
C TYR A 184 -6.82 5.27 -13.15
N ALA A 185 -5.74 5.27 -12.37
CA ALA A 185 -5.66 5.85 -11.04
C ALA A 185 -4.57 6.92 -11.05
N ASN A 186 -4.94 8.17 -11.28
CA ASN A 186 -4.01 9.29 -11.42
C ASN A 186 -4.11 10.27 -10.23
N GLY A 187 -4.58 9.79 -9.08
CA GLY A 187 -4.50 10.56 -7.84
C GLY A 187 -3.07 10.73 -7.34
N PHE A 188 -2.91 11.41 -6.21
CA PHE A 188 -1.62 11.81 -5.64
C PHE A 188 -0.74 12.71 -6.53
N GLY A 189 -1.28 13.30 -7.60
CA GLY A 189 -0.59 14.29 -8.42
C GLY A 189 0.46 13.73 -9.39
N VAL A 190 0.55 12.41 -9.55
CA VAL A 190 1.45 11.77 -10.53
C VAL A 190 0.64 11.29 -11.74
N LYS A 191 0.97 11.82 -12.92
CA LYS A 191 0.25 11.48 -14.15
C LYS A 191 0.83 10.22 -14.78
N PHE A 192 0.11 9.11 -14.69
CA PHE A 192 0.44 7.89 -15.42
C PHE A 192 -0.50 7.67 -16.62
N PRO A 193 -0.01 7.07 -17.72
CA PRO A 193 1.40 6.80 -18.01
C PRO A 193 2.20 8.09 -18.27
N MET A 194 3.52 8.05 -18.06
CA MET A 194 4.45 9.15 -18.34
C MET A 194 5.67 8.66 -19.09
N LYS A 195 6.27 9.51 -19.92
CA LYS A 195 7.44 9.20 -20.74
C LYS A 195 8.75 9.05 -19.92
N ILE A 196 9.71 8.17 -20.31
CA ILE A 196 11.04 8.01 -19.61
C ILE A 196 11.71 9.36 -19.58
N SER A 197 11.70 10.01 -20.73
CA SER A 197 12.33 11.31 -20.93
C SER A 197 11.68 12.43 -20.12
N GLU A 198 10.45 12.22 -19.62
CA GLU A 198 9.68 13.18 -18.84
C GLU A 198 9.59 12.79 -17.36
N MET A 199 10.14 11.61 -16.99
CA MET A 199 10.09 11.09 -15.62
C MET A 199 10.96 11.96 -14.72
N THR A 200 10.36 12.49 -13.65
CA THR A 200 11.09 13.18 -12.58
C THR A 200 11.19 12.26 -11.37
N PRO A 201 12.23 12.39 -10.53
CA PRO A 201 12.30 11.67 -9.25
C PRO A 201 11.04 11.84 -8.42
N PHE A 202 10.50 10.73 -7.93
CA PHE A 202 9.42 10.73 -6.94
C PHE A 202 9.61 9.58 -5.98
N VAL A 203 9.03 9.71 -4.79
CA VAL A 203 9.16 8.71 -3.74
C VAL A 203 7.86 7.93 -3.66
N ILE A 204 8.00 6.61 -3.62
CA ILE A 204 6.93 5.74 -3.15
C ILE A 204 7.29 5.28 -1.76
N SER A 205 6.28 5.30 -0.88
CA SER A 205 6.45 5.01 0.53
C SER A 205 5.26 4.24 1.03
N PHE A 206 5.52 3.16 1.75
CA PHE A 206 4.47 2.33 2.30
C PHE A 206 4.90 1.60 3.57
N HIS A 207 3.92 1.18 4.35
CA HIS A 207 4.09 0.25 5.45
C HIS A 207 3.53 -1.10 5.04
N ILE A 208 4.29 -2.16 5.27
CA ILE A 208 3.82 -3.53 5.07
C ILE A 208 4.14 -4.36 6.29
N CYS A 209 3.30 -5.35 6.58
CA CYS A 209 3.53 -6.30 7.65
C CYS A 209 2.91 -7.65 7.28
N ILE A 210 3.70 -8.72 7.36
CA ILE A 210 3.23 -10.10 7.27
C ILE A 210 2.86 -10.55 8.69
N GLU A 211 1.56 -10.67 8.96
CA GLU A 211 1.05 -11.14 10.26
C GLU A 211 1.22 -12.66 10.40
N ASP A 212 0.92 -13.41 9.35
CA ASP A 212 1.02 -14.86 9.30
C ASP A 212 1.35 -15.33 7.88
N ILE A 213 2.20 -16.37 7.79
CA ILE A 213 2.58 -17.00 6.54
C ILE A 213 3.02 -18.45 6.79
N GLU A 214 2.45 -19.38 6.03
CA GLU A 214 2.86 -20.78 6.05
C GLU A 214 4.34 -20.91 5.64
N PRO A 215 5.21 -21.58 6.44
CA PRO A 215 6.65 -21.65 6.16
C PRO A 215 7.01 -22.29 4.81
N SER A 216 6.21 -23.25 4.35
CA SER A 216 6.41 -23.94 3.07
C SER A 216 5.97 -23.11 1.86
N MET A 217 5.35 -21.95 2.08
CA MET A 217 4.74 -21.15 1.04
C MET A 217 5.76 -20.45 0.15
N ASN A 218 5.54 -20.51 -1.17
CA ASN A 218 6.26 -19.69 -2.14
C ASN A 218 5.65 -18.28 -2.14
N PHE A 219 6.44 -17.28 -1.79
CA PHE A 219 5.93 -15.94 -1.54
C PHE A 219 6.95 -14.85 -1.87
N ASN A 220 6.45 -13.71 -2.34
CA ASN A 220 7.21 -12.48 -2.33
C ASN A 220 6.31 -11.30 -1.96
N ILE A 221 6.96 -10.19 -1.62
CA ILE A 221 6.36 -8.86 -1.69
C ILE A 221 7.15 -8.12 -2.74
N ALA A 222 6.47 -7.76 -3.82
CA ALA A 222 7.06 -7.06 -4.95
C ALA A 222 6.21 -5.84 -5.32
N ALA A 223 6.87 -4.83 -5.82
CA ALA A 223 6.27 -3.82 -6.68
C ALA A 223 6.68 -4.13 -8.11
N ASP A 224 5.78 -3.97 -9.07
CA ASP A 224 6.09 -4.07 -10.48
C ASP A 224 5.80 -2.76 -11.22
N ALA A 225 6.55 -2.58 -12.29
CA ALA A 225 6.42 -1.50 -13.22
C ALA A 225 6.51 -2.01 -14.65
N TRP A 226 5.72 -1.43 -15.53
CA TRP A 226 5.68 -1.83 -16.93
C TRP A 226 6.19 -0.70 -17.80
N LEU A 227 7.16 -1.01 -18.66
CA LEU A 227 7.65 -0.15 -19.72
C LEU A 227 7.14 -0.69 -21.04
N VAL A 228 6.30 0.05 -21.76
CA VAL A 228 5.72 -0.43 -23.01
C VAL A 228 5.83 0.62 -24.08
N ARG A 229 5.70 0.14 -25.31
CA ARG A 229 5.58 0.93 -26.51
C ARG A 229 4.31 1.81 -26.50
N PRO A 230 4.31 2.95 -27.20
CA PRO A 230 3.14 3.83 -27.27
C PRO A 230 1.83 3.16 -27.68
N SER A 231 1.90 2.11 -28.52
CA SER A 231 0.73 1.34 -28.97
C SER A 231 0.01 0.61 -27.83
N VAL A 232 0.72 0.25 -26.77
CA VAL A 232 0.14 -0.33 -25.55
C VAL A 232 -0.20 0.79 -24.57
N ALA A 233 0.69 1.77 -24.36
CA ALA A 233 0.49 2.84 -23.39
C ALA A 233 -0.80 3.65 -23.63
N ASN A 234 -1.07 3.98 -24.89
CA ASN A 234 -2.18 4.84 -25.31
C ASN A 234 -3.45 4.08 -25.73
N ASN A 235 -3.46 2.75 -25.61
CA ASN A 235 -4.61 1.92 -26.01
C ASN A 235 -5.04 1.01 -24.85
N PRO A 236 -5.94 1.48 -23.97
CA PRO A 236 -6.39 0.75 -22.78
C PRO A 236 -6.92 -0.66 -23.11
N GLY A 237 -6.50 -1.65 -22.34
CA GLY A 237 -6.83 -3.06 -22.57
C GLY A 237 -5.97 -3.76 -23.62
N THR A 238 -4.96 -3.10 -24.20
CA THR A 238 -3.94 -3.75 -25.02
C THR A 238 -2.87 -4.34 -24.10
N SER A 239 -2.58 -5.63 -24.27
CA SER A 239 -1.57 -6.35 -23.50
C SER A 239 -0.13 -6.00 -23.91
N PRO A 240 0.84 -6.06 -22.98
CA PRO A 240 2.27 -6.08 -23.28
C PRO A 240 2.65 -7.26 -24.17
N GLY A 241 3.79 -7.12 -24.86
CA GLY A 241 4.44 -8.21 -25.58
C GLY A 241 5.86 -7.87 -25.99
N ASN A 242 6.33 -8.42 -27.10
CA ASN A 242 7.70 -8.22 -27.58
C ASN A 242 8.03 -6.72 -27.73
N GLY A 243 9.16 -6.31 -27.13
CA GLY A 243 9.60 -4.91 -27.09
C GLY A 243 9.06 -4.10 -25.90
N ASP A 244 8.29 -4.73 -25.02
CA ASP A 244 7.88 -4.20 -23.73
C ASP A 244 8.71 -4.88 -22.60
N VAL A 245 8.80 -4.24 -21.44
CA VAL A 245 9.59 -4.70 -20.28
C VAL A 245 8.75 -4.66 -19.01
N GLU A 246 8.78 -5.75 -18.25
CA GLU A 246 8.31 -5.82 -16.87
C GLU A 246 9.51 -5.65 -15.93
N ILE A 247 9.41 -4.68 -15.02
CA ILE A 247 10.39 -4.45 -13.97
C ILE A 247 9.74 -4.84 -12.64
N MET A 248 10.34 -5.74 -11.89
CA MET A 248 9.93 -6.02 -10.51
C MET A 248 10.99 -5.58 -9.51
N VAL A 249 10.57 -5.00 -8.39
CA VAL A 249 11.39 -4.71 -7.23
C VAL A 249 10.83 -5.49 -6.06
N TRP A 250 11.53 -6.53 -5.64
CA TRP A 250 11.13 -7.37 -4.52
C TRP A 250 11.70 -6.77 -3.23
N ILE A 251 10.96 -6.84 -2.12
CA ILE A 251 11.45 -6.41 -0.79
C ILE A 251 11.40 -7.55 0.23
N TYR A 252 10.71 -8.64 -0.13
CA TYR A 252 10.64 -9.88 0.64
C TYR A 252 10.53 -11.05 -0.34
N ARG A 253 11.18 -12.17 -0.01
CA ARG A 253 10.91 -13.48 -0.64
C ARG A 253 10.98 -14.62 0.36
N GLN A 254 10.22 -15.68 0.07
CA GLN A 254 10.24 -16.97 0.75
C GLN A 254 10.03 -18.06 -0.30
N ASN A 255 10.96 -19.02 -0.38
CA ASN A 255 10.89 -20.19 -1.28
C ASN A 255 10.63 -19.88 -2.78
N LEU A 256 10.82 -18.63 -3.20
CA LEU A 256 10.50 -18.15 -4.53
C LEU A 256 11.71 -17.43 -5.13
N ASN A 257 12.00 -17.73 -6.39
CA ASN A 257 13.01 -17.04 -7.19
C ASN A 257 12.34 -16.31 -8.36
N PRO A 258 12.93 -15.20 -8.84
CA PRO A 258 12.49 -14.56 -10.07
C PRO A 258 12.58 -15.48 -11.27
N ALA A 259 11.85 -15.12 -12.31
CA ALA A 259 11.96 -15.75 -13.62
C ALA A 259 13.33 -15.49 -14.26
N GLY A 260 13.71 -16.32 -15.23
CA GLY A 260 15.00 -16.24 -15.92
C GLY A 260 16.23 -16.56 -15.07
N ARG A 261 17.28 -15.75 -15.23
CA ARG A 261 18.60 -15.98 -14.59
C ARG A 261 19.19 -14.70 -14.02
N LYS A 262 20.03 -14.84 -13.00
CA LYS A 262 20.84 -13.73 -12.48
C LYS A 262 21.80 -13.23 -13.57
N VAL A 263 21.82 -11.92 -13.78
CA VAL A 263 22.68 -11.22 -14.76
C VAL A 263 23.56 -10.14 -14.14
N GLY A 264 23.32 -9.76 -12.89
CA GLY A 264 24.13 -8.74 -12.21
C GLY A 264 23.78 -8.54 -10.74
N GLU A 265 24.42 -7.55 -10.15
CA GLU A 265 24.10 -7.00 -8.82
C GLU A 265 24.22 -5.49 -8.87
N GLU A 266 23.36 -4.78 -8.15
CA GLU A 266 23.31 -3.31 -8.11
C GLU A 266 23.10 -2.82 -6.68
N ILE A 267 23.79 -1.74 -6.32
CA ILE A 267 23.64 -1.12 -5.01
C ILE A 267 22.63 0.03 -5.16
N VAL A 268 21.49 -0.08 -4.47
CA VAL A 268 20.42 0.91 -4.55
C VAL A 268 20.10 1.44 -3.15
N PRO A 269 20.13 2.77 -2.94
CA PRO A 269 19.70 3.37 -1.69
C PRO A 269 18.18 3.32 -1.56
N ILE A 270 17.70 2.79 -0.45
CA ILE A 270 16.29 2.89 -0.04
C ILE A 270 16.19 3.39 1.40
N VAL A 271 14.99 3.67 1.87
CA VAL A 271 14.71 3.99 3.27
C VAL A 271 13.94 2.83 3.90
N VAL A 272 14.45 2.28 4.99
CA VAL A 272 13.78 1.26 5.82
C VAL A 272 13.64 1.79 7.23
N ASN A 273 12.39 1.84 7.73
CA ASN A 273 12.08 2.35 9.08
C ASN A 273 12.73 3.72 9.39
N GLY A 274 12.69 4.62 8.40
CA GLY A 274 13.23 5.98 8.52
C GLY A 274 14.74 6.12 8.32
N SER A 275 15.48 5.01 8.16
CA SER A 275 16.93 5.03 7.91
C SER A 275 17.26 4.75 6.45
N ARG A 276 18.11 5.58 5.84
CA ARG A 276 18.67 5.31 4.51
C ARG A 276 19.63 4.12 4.61
N VAL A 277 19.41 3.11 3.78
CA VAL A 277 20.22 1.90 3.68
C VAL A 277 20.58 1.64 2.22
N ASP A 278 21.83 1.30 1.97
CA ASP A 278 22.30 0.90 0.63
C ASP A 278 22.17 -0.62 0.52
N ILE A 279 21.23 -1.11 -0.29
CA ILE A 279 20.94 -2.54 -0.45
C ILE A 279 21.59 -3.06 -1.73
N ILE A 280 22.22 -4.24 -1.64
CA ILE A 280 22.64 -5.01 -2.80
C ILE A 280 21.44 -5.80 -3.33
N PHE A 281 20.98 -5.43 -4.52
CA PHE A 281 19.96 -6.16 -5.27
C PHE A 281 20.63 -7.07 -6.29
N GLU A 282 20.27 -8.36 -6.29
CA GLU A 282 20.50 -9.24 -7.42
C GLU A 282 19.60 -8.81 -8.57
N VAL A 283 20.18 -8.71 -9.78
CA VAL A 283 19.42 -8.41 -11.00
C VAL A 283 19.19 -9.72 -11.75
N TRP A 284 17.93 -10.09 -11.91
CA TRP A 284 17.46 -11.26 -12.65
C TRP A 284 16.82 -10.81 -13.96
N ARG A 285 16.99 -11.61 -15.02
CA ARG A 285 16.46 -11.30 -16.34
C ARG A 285 15.98 -12.54 -17.07
N GLU A 286 14.83 -12.42 -17.71
CA GLU A 286 14.34 -13.33 -18.75
C GLU A 286 14.10 -12.53 -20.02
N ASP A 287 14.76 -12.91 -21.12
CA ASP A 287 14.76 -12.12 -22.36
C ASP A 287 13.39 -12.13 -23.05
N SER A 288 12.57 -13.16 -22.83
CA SER A 288 11.21 -13.26 -23.34
C SER A 288 10.42 -14.26 -22.49
N VAL A 289 9.44 -13.78 -21.72
CA VAL A 289 8.61 -14.67 -20.89
C VAL A 289 7.69 -15.52 -21.75
N SER A 290 7.57 -16.82 -21.44
CA SER A 290 6.84 -17.78 -22.26
C SER A 290 5.34 -17.46 -22.42
N TRP A 291 4.74 -16.77 -21.44
CA TRP A 291 3.31 -16.47 -21.41
C TRP A 291 2.92 -15.12 -22.03
N GLY A 292 3.86 -14.38 -22.64
CA GLY A 292 3.48 -13.21 -23.44
C GLY A 292 4.59 -12.41 -24.09
N GLY A 293 5.85 -12.83 -23.97
CA GLY A 293 6.92 -12.43 -24.88
C GLY A 293 7.67 -11.14 -24.52
N TRP A 294 7.22 -10.38 -23.52
CA TRP A 294 7.97 -9.23 -23.00
C TRP A 294 9.24 -9.67 -22.27
N GLN A 295 10.16 -8.73 -22.10
CA GLN A 295 11.35 -8.94 -21.29
C GLN A 295 11.01 -8.73 -19.81
N TYR A 296 11.50 -9.61 -18.94
CA TYR A 296 11.33 -9.52 -17.50
C TYR A 296 12.66 -9.18 -16.84
N ILE A 297 12.66 -8.19 -15.96
CA ILE A 297 13.81 -7.81 -15.13
C ILE A 297 13.35 -7.67 -13.68
N ALA A 298 14.01 -8.35 -12.75
CA ALA A 298 13.70 -8.27 -11.33
C ALA A 298 14.91 -7.91 -10.49
N PHE A 299 14.69 -7.00 -9.55
CA PHE A 299 15.63 -6.60 -8.51
C PHE A 299 15.23 -7.30 -7.21
N VAL A 300 16.08 -8.18 -6.71
CA VAL A 300 15.82 -8.95 -5.48
C VAL A 300 16.90 -8.70 -4.44
N PRO A 301 16.56 -8.29 -3.21
CA PRO A 301 17.56 -8.05 -2.17
C PRO A 301 18.30 -9.33 -1.84
N LYS A 302 19.63 -9.25 -1.78
CA LYS A 302 20.50 -10.39 -1.50
C LYS A 302 20.40 -10.86 -0.05
N GLU A 303 20.36 -9.91 0.88
CA GLU A 303 20.55 -10.18 2.32
C GLU A 303 19.40 -9.70 3.21
N ILE A 304 18.46 -8.91 2.69
CA ILE A 304 17.36 -8.35 3.47
C ILE A 304 16.00 -8.90 3.03
N ASN A 305 15.18 -9.24 4.01
CA ASN A 305 13.80 -9.67 3.84
C ASN A 305 12.92 -8.82 4.79
N ILE A 306 12.21 -7.84 4.23
CA ILE A 306 11.41 -6.90 5.01
C ILE A 306 10.04 -7.53 5.28
N LYS A 307 9.90 -8.21 6.42
CA LYS A 307 8.61 -8.81 6.85
C LYS A 307 7.62 -7.80 7.39
N CYS A 308 8.11 -6.79 8.12
CA CYS A 308 7.29 -5.74 8.70
C CYS A 308 8.08 -4.44 8.82
N GLY A 309 7.52 -3.34 8.33
CA GLY A 309 8.14 -2.02 8.44
C GLY A 309 7.74 -1.04 7.34
N HIS A 310 8.28 0.17 7.47
CA HIS A 310 8.15 1.22 6.48
C HIS A 310 9.27 1.10 5.44
N VAL A 311 8.90 1.13 4.17
CA VAL A 311 9.81 1.12 3.03
C VAL A 311 9.52 2.32 2.16
N ALA A 312 10.57 3.02 1.73
CA ALA A 312 10.46 4.05 0.71
C ALA A 312 11.66 4.04 -0.24
N TYR A 313 11.42 4.30 -1.52
CA TYR A 313 12.48 4.39 -2.53
C TYR A 313 12.04 5.25 -3.72
N ASP A 314 13.04 5.64 -4.53
CA ASP A 314 12.82 6.33 -5.80
C ASP A 314 12.78 5.30 -6.95
N PRO A 315 11.62 5.10 -7.59
CA PRO A 315 11.45 4.16 -8.69
C PRO A 315 12.24 4.54 -9.95
N THR A 316 12.56 5.83 -10.15
CA THR A 316 13.37 6.27 -11.31
C THR A 316 14.73 5.61 -11.32
N VAL A 317 15.28 5.29 -10.14
CA VAL A 317 16.56 4.60 -10.00
C VAL A 317 16.48 3.22 -10.64
N PHE A 318 15.47 2.42 -10.31
CA PHE A 318 15.29 1.08 -10.88
C PHE A 318 15.04 1.12 -12.39
N VAL A 319 14.23 2.06 -12.87
CA VAL A 319 14.03 2.29 -14.32
C VAL A 319 15.34 2.58 -15.03
N ASN A 320 16.17 3.48 -14.49
CA ASN A 320 17.46 3.84 -15.10
C ASN A 320 18.46 2.67 -15.05
N ILE A 321 18.42 1.86 -13.99
CA ILE A 321 19.24 0.65 -13.90
C ILE A 321 18.82 -0.36 -14.98
N THR A 322 17.51 -0.53 -15.20
CA THR A 322 16.96 -1.46 -16.20
C THR A 322 17.53 -1.23 -17.60
N THR A 323 17.81 0.01 -18.00
CA THR A 323 18.36 0.30 -19.35
C THR A 323 19.74 -0.31 -19.59
N ARG A 324 20.47 -0.71 -18.53
CA ARG A 324 21.76 -1.40 -18.62
C ARG A 324 21.62 -2.91 -18.82
N TYR A 325 20.45 -3.46 -18.47
CA TYR A 325 20.18 -4.90 -18.48
C TYR A 325 19.19 -5.32 -19.56
N SER A 326 18.43 -4.37 -20.10
CA SER A 326 17.53 -4.60 -21.23
C SER A 326 18.29 -4.96 -22.51
N THR A 327 17.65 -5.70 -23.40
CA THR A 327 18.21 -6.15 -24.69
C THR A 327 17.36 -5.68 -25.85
#